data_AF-A0A8R7VCR3-F1
#
_entry.id   AF-A0A8R7VCR3-F1
#
_cell.length_a   1.000
_cell.length_b   1.000
_cell.length_c   1.000
_cell.angle_alpha   90.00
_cell.angle_beta   90.00
_cell.angle_gamma   90.00
#
_symmetry.space_group_name_H-M   'P 1'
#
loop_
_entity.id
_entity.type
_entity.pdbx_description
1 polymer ?
#
loop_
_entity_poly.entity_id
_entity_poly.type
_entity_poly.pdbx_seq_one_letter_code
_entity_poly.pdbx_strand_id
1 'polypeptide(L)'
;MAAARVLLPSYAALVILLLVLPSSAAAGGTADGSEEWGYVEVPAEAHMFWWLYRSPHRVDNGTAPWPTVLWLQGGPGGSGTGYGNFMEIGPLDADLKPRATTWLSKADLLFVDNPVGTGFSFVEGGNQRLMARTDAEAAGDLTALLIELYRHKTRLQGSPLYIVAESYGGKFAVTTALAALKAIRQGRLHAKLGGTA
;
A
#
# COMPACT_ATOMS: atom_id res chain seq x y z
N MET A 1 -3.36 -65.94 -12.54
CA MET A 1 -3.59 -64.74 -13.36
C MET A 1 -3.66 -63.55 -12.40
N ALA A 2 -2.76 -62.59 -12.56
CA ALA A 2 -2.50 -61.52 -11.59
C ALA A 2 -3.45 -60.32 -11.77
N ALA A 3 -3.94 -59.78 -10.65
CA ALA A 3 -4.79 -58.60 -10.60
C ALA A 3 -3.93 -57.32 -10.66
N ALA A 4 -4.20 -56.45 -11.63
CA ALA A 4 -3.61 -55.11 -11.70
C ALA A 4 -4.35 -54.16 -10.74
N ARG A 5 -3.65 -53.65 -9.72
CA ARG A 5 -4.14 -52.58 -8.85
C ARG A 5 -3.87 -51.23 -9.53
N VAL A 6 -4.93 -50.50 -9.84
CA VAL A 6 -4.86 -49.09 -10.24
C VAL A 6 -4.58 -48.26 -8.98
N LEU A 7 -3.40 -47.62 -8.92
CA LEU A 7 -3.06 -46.63 -7.90
C LEU A 7 -3.69 -45.30 -8.29
N LEU A 8 -4.79 -44.93 -7.62
CA LEU A 8 -5.29 -43.56 -7.65
C LEU A 8 -4.32 -42.67 -6.86
N PRO A 9 -3.88 -41.51 -7.38
CA PRO A 9 -3.04 -40.59 -6.63
C PRO A 9 -3.81 -40.09 -5.41
N SER A 10 -3.23 -40.29 -4.23
CA SER A 10 -3.81 -39.90 -2.94
C SER A 10 -4.05 -38.39 -2.88
N TYR A 11 -5.27 -38.00 -2.52
CA TYR A 11 -5.71 -36.61 -2.27
C TYR A 11 -4.77 -35.75 -1.39
N ALA A 12 -3.90 -36.38 -0.61
CA ALA A 12 -2.94 -35.72 0.27
C ALA A 12 -1.95 -34.79 -0.47
N ALA A 13 -1.57 -35.10 -1.72
CA ALA A 13 -0.63 -34.27 -2.47
C ALA A 13 -1.23 -32.93 -2.93
N LEU A 14 -2.55 -32.89 -3.18
CA LEU A 14 -3.25 -31.68 -3.61
C LEU A 14 -3.47 -30.69 -2.45
N VAL A 15 -3.65 -31.21 -1.23
CA VAL A 15 -3.86 -30.39 -0.02
C VAL A 15 -2.57 -29.70 0.43
N ILE A 16 -1.41 -30.34 0.25
CA ILE A 16 -0.11 -29.75 0.63
C ILE A 16 0.30 -28.62 -0.33
N LEU A 17 -0.11 -28.66 -1.61
CA LEU A 17 0.16 -27.58 -2.56
C LEU A 17 -0.67 -26.31 -2.28
N LEU A 18 -1.81 -26.44 -1.59
CA LEU A 18 -2.67 -25.32 -1.17
C LEU A 18 -2.23 -24.69 0.17
N LEU A 19 -1.36 -25.36 0.94
CA LEU A 19 -0.90 -24.90 2.26
C LEU A 19 0.39 -24.06 2.22
N VAL A 20 0.93 -23.78 1.02
CA VAL A 20 2.10 -22.92 0.83
C VAL A 20 1.87 -21.93 -0.32
N LEU A 21 0.65 -21.43 -0.48
CA LEU A 21 0.49 -20.15 -1.15
C LEU A 21 0.78 -19.09 -0.09
N PRO A 22 1.90 -18.35 -0.16
CA PRO A 22 1.98 -17.12 0.60
C PRO A 22 0.76 -16.30 0.19
N SER A 23 0.09 -15.64 1.15
CA SER A 23 -0.83 -14.54 0.86
C SER A 23 -0.02 -13.43 0.19
N SER A 24 0.38 -13.64 -1.05
CA SER A 24 1.07 -12.65 -1.84
C SER A 24 -0.02 -11.72 -2.32
N ALA A 25 -0.06 -10.53 -1.71
CA ALA A 25 -0.58 -9.32 -2.32
C ALA A 25 -0.34 -9.39 -3.83
N ALA A 26 -1.41 -9.50 -4.62
CA ALA A 26 -1.29 -9.50 -6.06
C ALA A 26 -0.85 -8.09 -6.48
N ALA A 27 0.46 -7.92 -6.65
CA ALA A 27 1.06 -6.66 -7.07
C ALA A 27 1.34 -6.71 -8.57
N GLY A 28 0.77 -5.74 -9.29
CA GLY A 28 1.15 -5.41 -10.67
C GLY A 28 2.19 -4.29 -10.68
N GLY A 29 2.72 -4.00 -11.86
CA GLY A 29 3.66 -2.91 -12.04
C GLY A 29 4.10 -2.78 -13.50
N THR A 30 4.80 -1.70 -13.80
CA THR A 30 5.41 -1.48 -15.11
C THR A 30 6.69 -2.30 -15.28
N ALA A 31 7.05 -2.62 -16.52
CA ALA A 31 8.23 -3.45 -16.82
C ALA A 31 9.56 -2.78 -16.42
N ASP A 32 9.62 -1.46 -16.43
CA ASP A 32 10.77 -0.66 -15.97
C ASP A 32 10.79 -0.49 -14.44
N GLY A 33 9.77 -0.99 -13.75
CA GLY A 33 9.60 -0.87 -12.31
C GLY A 33 9.36 0.56 -11.82
N SER A 34 9.06 1.51 -12.69
CA SER A 34 8.71 2.88 -12.29
C SER A 34 7.39 2.95 -11.51
N GLU A 35 6.52 1.97 -11.71
CA GLU A 35 5.24 1.85 -11.01
C GLU A 35 5.04 0.47 -10.43
N GLU A 36 4.39 0.41 -9.27
CA GLU A 36 3.93 -0.81 -8.64
C GLU A 36 2.60 -0.54 -7.95
N TRP A 37 1.64 -1.44 -8.06
CA TRP A 37 0.33 -1.28 -7.43
C TRP A 37 -0.23 -2.63 -7.02
N GLY A 38 -1.16 -2.65 -6.07
CA GLY A 38 -1.77 -3.89 -5.65
C GLY A 38 -2.67 -3.71 -4.44
N TYR A 39 -3.02 -4.85 -3.85
CA TYR A 39 -3.86 -4.91 -2.67
C TYR A 39 -3.10 -5.51 -1.50
N VAL A 40 -3.35 -4.99 -0.30
CA VAL A 40 -3.00 -5.66 0.95
C VAL A 40 -4.29 -5.97 1.68
N GLU A 41 -4.46 -7.24 2.05
CA GLU A 41 -5.47 -7.65 3.00
C GLU A 41 -5.07 -7.17 4.39
N VAL A 42 -5.94 -6.41 5.05
CA VAL A 42 -5.65 -5.71 6.31
C VAL A 42 -6.35 -6.41 7.49
N PRO A 43 -7.63 -6.17 7.84
CA PRO A 43 -8.41 -7.25 8.45
C PRO A 43 -8.77 -8.30 7.38
N ALA A 44 -9.11 -9.51 7.85
CA ALA A 44 -9.58 -10.58 6.96
C ALA A 44 -10.75 -10.07 6.08
N GLU A 45 -10.74 -10.43 4.79
CA GLU A 45 -11.76 -10.05 3.80
C GLU A 45 -11.86 -8.54 3.50
N ALA A 46 -10.89 -7.72 3.95
CA ALA A 46 -10.84 -6.29 3.70
C ALA A 46 -9.49 -5.91 3.03
N HIS A 47 -9.58 -5.27 1.86
CA HIS A 47 -8.45 -5.10 0.95
C HIS A 47 -8.21 -3.61 0.68
N MET A 48 -7.01 -3.13 1.01
CA MET A 48 -6.59 -1.76 0.72
C MET A 48 -5.75 -1.71 -0.57
N PHE A 49 -6.17 -0.86 -1.51
CA PHE A 49 -5.45 -0.60 -2.74
C PHE A 49 -4.37 0.47 -2.56
N TRP A 50 -3.22 0.24 -3.15
CA TRP A 50 -2.09 1.18 -3.15
C TRP A 50 -1.44 1.27 -4.53
N TRP A 51 -0.85 2.42 -4.81
CA TRP A 51 -0.08 2.69 -6.02
C TRP A 51 1.20 3.46 -5.67
N LEU A 52 2.35 2.85 -5.93
CA LEU A 52 3.68 3.39 -5.72
C LEU A 52 4.29 3.82 -7.06
N TYR A 53 4.71 5.08 -7.12
CA TYR A 53 5.53 5.64 -8.18
C TYR A 53 6.95 5.86 -7.69
N ARG A 54 7.92 5.38 -8.46
CA ARG A 54 9.35 5.58 -8.24
C ARG A 54 9.84 6.73 -9.10
N SER A 55 10.44 7.72 -8.46
CA SER A 55 10.95 8.89 -9.15
C SER A 55 12.12 8.53 -10.10
N PRO A 56 12.09 9.02 -11.35
CA PRO A 56 13.26 8.96 -12.24
C PRO A 56 14.35 9.96 -11.85
N HIS A 57 14.07 10.88 -10.90
CA HIS A 57 14.98 11.90 -10.43
C HIS A 57 15.71 11.52 -9.14
N ARG A 58 15.53 10.29 -8.64
CA ARG A 58 16.15 9.84 -7.39
C ARG A 58 17.66 10.00 -7.43
N VAL A 59 18.19 10.83 -6.52
CA VAL A 59 19.62 10.95 -6.26
C VAL A 59 19.93 10.30 -4.92
N ASP A 60 20.89 9.39 -4.89
CA ASP A 60 21.39 8.76 -3.68
C ASP A 60 22.80 9.28 -3.39
N ASN A 61 22.90 10.30 -2.53
CA ASN A 61 24.17 10.96 -2.20
C ASN A 61 24.60 10.73 -0.74
N GLY A 62 23.89 9.88 0.00
CA GLY A 62 24.17 9.54 1.40
C GLY A 62 23.93 10.64 2.44
N THR A 63 23.85 11.92 2.04
CA THR A 63 23.67 13.07 2.96
C THR A 63 22.21 13.53 3.04
N ALA A 64 21.44 13.36 1.97
CA ALA A 64 20.01 13.66 1.92
C ALA A 64 19.27 12.48 1.26
N PRO A 65 18.80 11.49 2.05
CA PRO A 65 18.13 10.31 1.48
C PRO A 65 16.83 10.70 0.78
N TRP A 66 16.62 10.15 -0.41
CA TRP A 66 15.42 10.42 -1.21
C TRP A 66 14.15 9.96 -0.49
N PRO A 67 13.15 10.84 -0.26
CA PRO A 67 11.98 10.51 0.55
C PRO A 67 10.94 9.70 -0.20
N THR A 68 10.07 9.02 0.56
CA THR A 68 8.78 8.53 0.08
C THR A 68 7.68 9.35 0.73
N VAL A 69 6.77 9.90 -0.07
CA VAL A 69 5.57 10.58 0.40
C VAL A 69 4.40 9.63 0.27
N LEU A 70 3.79 9.26 1.40
CA LEU A 70 2.45 8.71 1.43
C LEU A 70 1.45 9.87 1.37
N TRP A 71 0.64 9.93 0.31
CA TRP A 71 -0.42 10.92 0.15
C TRP A 71 -1.77 10.36 0.60
N LEU A 72 -2.44 11.06 1.51
CA LEU A 72 -3.78 10.71 1.99
C LEU A 72 -4.79 11.80 1.62
N GLN A 73 -5.74 11.42 0.76
CA GLN A 73 -6.84 12.31 0.40
C GLN A 73 -7.89 12.39 1.53
N GLY A 74 -8.70 13.45 1.51
CA GLY A 74 -9.76 13.71 2.47
C GLY A 74 -11.11 13.10 2.10
N GLY A 75 -12.18 13.87 2.31
CA GLY A 75 -13.57 13.42 2.23
C GLY A 75 -14.26 13.50 3.60
N PRO A 76 -14.26 12.42 4.42
CA PRO A 76 -13.58 11.12 4.23
C PRO A 76 -14.14 10.29 3.08
N GLY A 77 -13.31 9.42 2.48
CA GLY A 77 -13.70 8.56 1.35
C GLY A 77 -13.32 9.08 -0.04
N GLY A 78 -12.49 10.13 -0.13
CA GLY A 78 -11.89 10.56 -1.38
C GLY A 78 -10.75 9.63 -1.79
N SER A 79 -10.77 9.16 -3.04
CA SER A 79 -9.71 8.26 -3.55
C SER A 79 -8.38 8.99 -3.65
N GLY A 80 -7.37 8.48 -2.94
CA GLY A 80 -5.99 8.97 -3.02
C GLY A 80 -5.35 8.60 -4.35
N THR A 81 -5.65 7.43 -4.90
CA THR A 81 -5.14 7.00 -6.22
C THR A 81 -5.88 7.65 -7.38
N GLY A 82 -7.06 8.23 -7.14
CA GLY A 82 -7.83 9.00 -8.11
C GLY A 82 -7.47 10.48 -8.06
N TYR A 83 -7.88 11.18 -7.01
CA TYR A 83 -7.69 12.63 -6.88
C TYR A 83 -6.22 13.00 -6.66
N GLY A 84 -5.60 12.43 -5.63
CA GLY A 84 -4.19 12.69 -5.31
C GLY A 84 -3.25 12.46 -6.48
N ASN A 85 -3.46 11.35 -7.17
CA ASN A 85 -2.64 10.97 -8.30
C ASN A 85 -2.95 11.81 -9.55
N PHE A 86 -4.18 11.74 -10.08
CA PHE A 86 -4.48 12.26 -11.42
C PHE A 86 -4.95 13.72 -11.43
N MET A 87 -5.39 14.27 -10.30
CA MET A 87 -5.85 15.66 -10.22
C MET A 87 -4.81 16.59 -9.60
N GLU A 88 -3.94 16.07 -8.73
CA GLU A 88 -3.07 16.88 -7.87
C GLU A 88 -1.58 16.68 -8.19
N ILE A 89 -0.92 15.70 -7.57
CA ILE A 89 0.55 15.63 -7.46
C ILE A 89 1.21 14.49 -8.23
N GLY A 90 0.44 13.56 -8.80
CA GLY A 90 0.95 12.42 -9.55
C GLY A 90 1.57 12.80 -10.91
N PRO A 91 2.16 11.83 -11.62
CA PRO A 91 2.88 12.07 -12.87
C PRO A 91 1.98 12.47 -14.05
N LEU A 92 0.71 12.06 -14.03
CA LEU A 92 -0.24 12.30 -15.11
C LEU A 92 -1.40 13.18 -14.64
N ASP A 93 -2.05 13.87 -15.57
CA ASP A 93 -3.35 14.50 -15.34
C ASP A 93 -4.51 13.53 -15.65
N ALA A 94 -5.76 14.00 -15.48
CA ALA A 94 -6.95 13.19 -15.74
C ALA A 94 -7.14 12.80 -17.21
N ASP A 95 -6.48 13.51 -18.13
CA ASP A 95 -6.43 13.15 -19.56
C ASP A 95 -5.25 12.22 -19.88
N LEU A 96 -4.55 11.72 -18.85
CA LEU A 96 -3.34 10.90 -18.95
C LEU A 96 -2.15 11.61 -19.63
N LYS A 97 -2.09 12.94 -19.57
CA LYS A 97 -0.96 13.71 -20.08
C LYS A 97 0.07 13.94 -18.96
N PRO A 98 1.38 14.01 -19.28
CA PRO A 98 2.40 14.29 -18.28
C PRO A 98 2.20 15.62 -17.54
N ARG A 99 2.35 15.59 -16.22
CA ARG A 99 2.23 16.75 -15.34
C ARG A 99 3.61 17.30 -14.99
N ALA A 100 3.91 18.53 -15.46
CA ALA A 100 5.18 19.20 -15.16
C ALA A 100 5.40 19.52 -13.67
N THR A 101 4.31 19.65 -12.91
CA THR A 101 4.32 20.00 -11.47
C THR A 101 4.27 18.77 -10.55
N THR A 102 4.51 17.56 -11.07
CA THR A 102 4.49 16.34 -10.26
C THR A 102 5.50 16.39 -9.11
N TRP A 103 5.10 15.84 -7.97
CA TRP A 103 5.97 15.70 -6.80
C TRP A 103 7.03 14.60 -6.96
N LEU A 104 6.95 13.79 -8.03
CA LEU A 104 8.03 12.86 -8.38
C LEU A 104 9.36 13.57 -8.64
N SER A 105 9.36 14.89 -8.88
CA SER A 105 10.58 15.69 -8.92
C SER A 105 11.37 15.74 -7.60
N LYS A 106 10.76 15.33 -6.47
CA LYS A 106 11.33 15.44 -5.11
C LYS A 106 11.15 14.21 -4.22
N ALA A 107 10.27 13.28 -4.57
CA ALA A 107 10.00 12.09 -3.75
C ALA A 107 9.56 10.90 -4.62
N ASP A 108 9.67 9.68 -4.08
CA ASP A 108 8.81 8.58 -4.51
C ASP A 108 7.39 8.84 -3.95
N LEU A 109 6.33 8.56 -4.70
CA LEU A 109 4.95 8.83 -4.29
C LEU A 109 4.19 7.53 -4.04
N LEU A 110 3.58 7.40 -2.88
CA LEU A 110 2.70 6.30 -2.50
C LEU A 110 1.29 6.86 -2.31
N PHE A 111 0.38 6.48 -3.20
CA PHE A 111 -1.04 6.77 -3.08
C PHE A 111 -1.75 5.56 -2.48
N VAL A 112 -2.69 5.81 -1.57
CA VAL A 112 -3.51 4.76 -0.97
C VAL A 112 -4.96 5.21 -0.97
N ASP A 113 -5.85 4.30 -1.31
CA ASP A 113 -7.28 4.51 -1.14
C ASP A 113 -7.68 4.16 0.29
N ASN A 114 -7.73 5.19 1.14
CA ASN A 114 -7.96 5.06 2.57
C ASN A 114 -9.20 5.87 3.01
N PRO A 115 -10.07 5.32 3.88
CA PRO A 115 -10.06 3.97 4.48
C PRO A 115 -10.59 2.89 3.53
N VAL A 116 -10.60 1.62 3.97
CA VAL A 116 -11.27 0.50 3.26
C VAL A 116 -12.70 0.88 2.85
N GLY A 117 -13.08 0.62 1.60
CA GLY A 117 -14.33 1.07 0.98
C GLY A 117 -14.20 2.35 0.15
N THR A 118 -13.02 2.98 0.16
CA THR A 118 -12.68 4.14 -0.67
C THR A 118 -12.10 3.70 -2.01
N GLY A 119 -12.48 4.35 -3.11
CA GLY A 119 -11.87 4.12 -4.42
C GLY A 119 -11.87 2.64 -4.82
N PHE A 120 -10.68 2.08 -5.02
CA PHE A 120 -10.47 0.66 -5.33
C PHE A 120 -10.39 -0.24 -4.09
N SER A 121 -10.20 0.31 -2.88
CA SER A 121 -10.20 -0.48 -1.64
C SER A 121 -11.59 -1.02 -1.32
N PHE A 122 -11.71 -2.31 -1.01
CA PHE A 122 -13.00 -2.99 -0.90
C PHE A 122 -13.04 -4.03 0.22
N VAL A 123 -14.24 -4.56 0.45
CA VAL A 123 -14.51 -5.69 1.35
C VAL A 123 -15.20 -6.80 0.57
N GLU A 124 -14.87 -8.05 0.86
CA GLU A 124 -15.50 -9.19 0.19
C GLU A 124 -16.99 -9.27 0.51
N GLY A 125 -17.78 -9.73 -0.46
CA GLY A 125 -19.24 -9.83 -0.34
C GLY A 125 -19.97 -8.51 -0.07
N GLY A 126 -19.29 -7.35 -0.15
CA GLY A 126 -19.87 -6.05 0.21
C GLY A 126 -20.18 -5.91 1.70
N ASN A 127 -19.54 -6.69 2.58
CA ASN A 127 -19.76 -6.65 4.01
C ASN A 127 -19.23 -5.37 4.66
N GLN A 128 -20.05 -4.31 4.64
CA GLN A 128 -19.71 -3.00 5.21
C GLN A 128 -19.30 -3.04 6.69
N ARG A 129 -19.56 -4.14 7.41
CA ARG A 129 -19.15 -4.25 8.82
C ARG A 129 -17.63 -4.33 9.00
N LEU A 130 -16.91 -4.70 7.95
CA LEU A 130 -15.45 -4.79 7.89
C LEU A 130 -14.79 -3.44 7.55
N MET A 131 -15.57 -2.42 7.17
CA MET A 131 -15.04 -1.08 6.94
C MET A 131 -14.75 -0.39 8.28
N ALA A 132 -13.67 0.40 8.32
CA ALA A 132 -13.31 1.20 9.47
C ALA A 132 -14.43 2.20 9.83
N ARG A 133 -14.80 2.24 11.12
CA ARG A 133 -15.81 3.16 11.69
C ARG A 133 -15.18 4.30 12.47
N THR A 134 -13.88 4.22 12.76
CA THR A 134 -13.15 5.24 13.51
C THR A 134 -11.82 5.56 12.85
N ASP A 135 -11.31 6.76 13.10
CA ASP A 135 -9.97 7.18 12.63
C ASP A 135 -8.87 6.24 13.16
N ALA A 136 -9.06 5.65 14.34
CA ALA A 136 -8.12 4.69 14.94
C ALA A 136 -8.10 3.33 14.22
N GLU A 137 -9.27 2.83 13.81
CA GLU A 137 -9.37 1.61 12.97
C GLU A 137 -8.72 1.86 11.61
N ALA A 138 -9.05 2.97 10.94
CA ALA A 138 -8.45 3.34 9.65
C ALA A 138 -6.91 3.45 9.73
N ALA A 139 -6.39 4.06 10.80
CA ALA A 139 -4.96 4.14 11.04
C ALA A 139 -4.32 2.77 11.32
N GLY A 140 -5.06 1.85 11.96
CA GLY A 140 -4.65 0.47 12.17
C GLY A 140 -4.48 -0.28 10.85
N ASP A 141 -5.50 -0.22 10.00
CA ASP A 141 -5.51 -0.84 8.66
C ASP A 141 -4.38 -0.28 7.79
N LEU A 142 -4.26 1.05 7.70
CA LEU A 142 -3.20 1.69 6.93
C LEU A 142 -1.79 1.36 7.47
N THR A 143 -1.64 1.20 8.79
CA THR A 143 -0.37 0.74 9.39
C THR A 143 -0.08 -0.71 9.01
N ALA A 144 -1.09 -1.59 8.96
CA ALA A 144 -0.93 -2.97 8.51
C ALA A 144 -0.51 -3.02 7.03
N LEU A 145 -1.12 -2.20 6.16
CA LEU A 145 -0.67 -2.02 4.78
C LEU A 145 0.81 -1.61 4.72
N LEU A 146 1.23 -0.62 5.51
CA LEU A 146 2.63 -0.20 5.53
C LEU A 146 3.58 -1.30 6.00
N ILE A 147 3.19 -2.11 6.99
CA ILE A 147 3.98 -3.25 7.48
C ILE A 147 4.21 -4.26 6.36
N GLU A 148 3.14 -4.67 5.66
CA GLU A 148 3.23 -5.62 4.55
C GLU A 148 4.06 -5.05 3.40
N LEU A 149 3.79 -3.80 3.00
CA LEU A 149 4.46 -3.15 1.89
C LEU A 149 5.96 -2.99 2.13
N TYR A 150 6.37 -2.68 3.38
CA TYR A 150 7.79 -2.46 3.72
C TYR A 150 8.56 -3.75 4.00
N ARG A 151 7.91 -4.90 4.26
CA ARG A 151 8.57 -6.13 4.75
C ARG A 151 9.78 -6.56 3.93
N HIS A 152 9.73 -6.44 2.61
CA HIS A 152 10.81 -6.86 1.70
C HIS A 152 11.27 -5.77 0.71
N LYS A 153 10.90 -4.51 0.94
CA LYS A 153 11.25 -3.40 0.04
C LYS A 153 12.37 -2.55 0.63
N THR A 154 13.61 -3.03 0.51
CA THR A 154 14.81 -2.36 1.05
C THR A 154 14.94 -0.89 0.62
N ARG A 155 14.54 -0.56 -0.62
CA ARG A 155 14.48 0.84 -1.09
C ARG A 155 13.59 1.72 -0.21
N LEU A 156 12.38 1.24 0.13
CA LEU A 156 11.47 1.97 1.03
C LEU A 156 12.01 2.03 2.46
N GLN A 157 12.59 0.93 2.96
CA GLN A 157 13.17 0.88 4.30
C GLN A 157 14.34 1.87 4.48
N GLY A 158 15.09 2.14 3.40
CA GLY A 158 16.19 3.09 3.39
C GLY A 158 15.75 4.56 3.39
N SER A 159 14.59 4.84 2.78
CA SER A 159 14.02 6.18 2.58
C SER A 159 13.24 6.69 3.80
N PRO A 160 13.30 8.01 4.10
CA PRO A 160 12.39 8.60 5.08
C PRO A 160 10.96 8.63 4.52
N LEU A 161 10.01 8.14 5.30
CA LEU A 161 8.58 8.16 5.02
C LEU A 161 7.96 9.45 5.58
N TYR A 162 7.37 10.26 4.70
CA TYR A 162 6.53 11.40 5.06
C TYR A 162 5.06 11.05 4.82
N ILE A 163 4.21 11.27 5.81
CA ILE A 163 2.76 11.04 5.69
C ILE A 163 2.09 12.41 5.51
N VAL A 164 1.72 12.72 4.28
CA VAL A 164 1.20 14.03 3.86
C VAL A 164 -0.26 13.88 3.46
N ALA A 165 -1.08 14.88 3.78
CA ALA A 165 -2.50 14.79 3.49
C ALA A 165 -3.19 16.12 3.16
N GLU A 166 -4.43 16.00 2.70
CA GLU A 166 -5.32 17.13 2.48
C GLU A 166 -6.68 16.92 3.18
N SER A 167 -7.29 18.01 3.64
CA SER A 167 -8.65 18.02 4.20
C SER A 167 -8.79 17.02 5.37
N TYR A 168 -9.84 16.17 5.40
CA TYR A 168 -10.00 15.14 6.43
C TYR A 168 -8.83 14.15 6.49
N GLY A 169 -8.05 14.03 5.39
CA GLY A 169 -6.83 13.25 5.34
C GLY A 169 -5.83 13.66 6.42
N GLY A 170 -5.83 14.91 6.88
CA GLY A 170 -5.00 15.37 7.99
C GLY A 170 -5.24 14.59 9.30
N LYS A 171 -6.49 14.19 9.59
CA LYS A 171 -6.80 13.31 10.74
C LYS A 171 -6.21 11.92 10.54
N PHE A 172 -6.33 11.37 9.33
CA PHE A 172 -5.73 10.08 9.00
C PHE A 172 -4.21 10.14 9.10
N ALA A 173 -3.58 11.21 8.62
CA ALA A 173 -2.13 11.38 8.63
C ALA A 173 -1.57 11.38 10.06
N VAL A 174 -2.11 12.22 10.95
CA VAL A 174 -1.60 12.30 12.34
C VAL A 174 -1.87 11.02 13.13
N THR A 175 -3.03 10.40 12.94
CA THR A 175 -3.39 9.16 13.65
C THR A 175 -2.53 7.98 13.15
N THR A 176 -2.32 7.89 11.84
CA THR A 176 -1.46 6.88 11.22
C THR A 176 0.00 7.10 11.58
N ALA A 177 0.51 8.33 11.60
CA ALA A 177 1.88 8.63 12.01
C ALA A 177 2.15 8.15 13.45
N LEU A 178 1.19 8.34 14.36
CA LEU A 178 1.29 7.82 15.73
C LEU A 178 1.29 6.29 15.78
N ALA A 179 0.39 5.64 15.02
CA ALA A 179 0.30 4.17 14.96
C ALA A 179 1.56 3.54 14.33
N ALA A 180 2.04 4.11 13.21
CA ALA A 180 3.25 3.72 12.52
C ALA A 180 4.49 3.91 13.42
N LEU A 181 4.61 5.02 14.14
CA LEU A 181 5.71 5.24 15.08
C LEU A 181 5.75 4.18 16.19
N LYS A 182 4.58 3.78 16.72
CA LYS A 182 4.48 2.67 17.68
C LYS A 182 4.92 1.35 17.04
N ALA A 183 4.51 1.07 15.80
CA ALA A 183 4.92 -0.14 15.08
C ALA A 183 6.43 -0.18 14.79
N ILE A 184 7.03 0.96 14.43
CA ILE A 184 8.49 1.11 14.22
C ILE A 184 9.24 0.84 15.52
N ARG A 185 8.83 1.44 16.64
CA ARG A 185 9.45 1.21 17.96
C ARG A 185 9.37 -0.24 18.43
N GLN A 186 8.38 -0.98 17.96
CA GLN A 186 8.21 -2.40 18.26
C GLN A 186 8.89 -3.33 17.22
N GLY A 187 9.59 -2.77 16.23
CA GLY A 187 10.25 -3.55 15.18
C GLY A 187 9.28 -4.22 14.19
N ARG A 188 8.00 -3.84 14.18
CA ARG A 188 6.98 -4.42 13.29
C ARG A 188 6.94 -3.74 11.93
N LEU A 189 7.21 -2.42 11.89
CA LEU A 189 7.32 -1.64 10.66
C LEU A 189 8.77 -1.18 10.46
N HIS A 190 9.39 -1.62 9.38
CA HIS A 190 10.78 -1.28 9.06
C HIS A 190 10.86 0.02 8.25
N ALA A 191 10.41 1.14 8.84
CA ALA A 191 10.42 2.44 8.19
C ALA A 191 11.14 3.49 9.04
N LYS A 192 11.64 4.55 8.39
CA LYS A 192 12.14 5.76 9.06
C LYS A 192 11.08 6.84 8.92
N LEU A 193 10.36 7.16 9.98
CA LEU A 193 9.36 8.22 9.93
C LEU A 193 10.06 9.60 9.84
N GLY A 194 9.89 10.30 8.72
CA GLY A 194 10.46 11.62 8.47
C GLY A 194 9.59 12.76 8.95
N GLY A 195 8.26 12.58 8.99
CA GLY A 195 7.32 13.57 9.48
C GLY A 195 5.90 13.36 8.98
N THR A 196 5.00 14.27 9.36
CA THR A 196 3.64 14.36 8.86
C THR A 196 3.31 15.82 8.56
N ALA A 197 2.51 16.07 7.51
CA ALA A 197 2.11 17.40 7.07
C ALA A 197 0.67 17.40 6.56
#